data_AF-F9X3Y0-F1
#
_entry.id   AF-F9X3Y0-F1
#
_cell.length_a   1.000
_cell.length_b   1.000
_cell.length_c   1.000
_cell.angle_alpha   90.00
_cell.angle_beta   90.00
_cell.angle_gamma   90.00
#
_symmetry.space_group_name_H-M   'P 1'
#
loop_
_entity.id
_entity.type
_entity.pdbx_description
1 polymer ?
#
loop_
_entity_poly.entity_id
_entity_poly.type
_entity_poly.pdbx_seq_one_letter_code
_entity_poly.pdbx_strand_id
1 'polypeptide(L)'
;MVGKRALPSGGAPERKSSTISVRPSSRGTVGNRRDLERGASYHSGRGDGSLNGDVNGDARPRPRLWQFKDAARTALEDKRRNELKKALLNNVKRDELEVYRKTDEELKEIKNKGVRKFYEAQNERLNDWLHVDAIVMAVADDVLESMDPDPDRDGIRERGGGIQDVSGHIGELLPQEEQDKRAKAEKKARWAININVIANIILLIGKIAAAFSSGSLSLIASLVDSALDLLCTIIVWTTNRLVAWRLNALQRKFPVGRKRLEPLGILVFSVLMIISFAQILQESVEKIMPLKGKAEALPPVAIAAMATTVVVKGIIWFGCIPIKTTQVQALAQDCKTDVIFNTLTLAFPLIGSVADVWWLDPVGAGLLSLFIIYDWGATCFENVTRLSGQAADPNLEKKLMYLAYRFSPVVQGFKSVTAYHAGDGVWVEYDVLLDPKTELFRAHDIAETLQYCCEGLDEIDRAFVTMDYSTSGPTGHANIN
;
A
#
# COMPACT_ATOMS: atom_id res chain seq x y z
N MET A 1 -41.54 27.66 23.20
CA MET A 1 -42.43 26.69 22.51
C MET A 1 -41.70 25.34 22.51
N VAL A 2 -41.68 24.59 23.61
CA VAL A 2 -42.60 23.48 23.95
C VAL A 2 -42.99 22.62 22.74
N GLY A 3 -42.43 21.41 22.70
CA GLY A 3 -42.82 20.31 21.81
C GLY A 3 -42.32 18.97 22.36
N LYS A 4 -42.99 18.47 23.40
CA LYS A 4 -42.89 17.10 23.94
C LYS A 4 -43.66 16.12 23.02
N ARG A 5 -43.21 14.85 23.00
CA ARG A 5 -43.90 13.54 22.75
C ARG A 5 -43.18 12.72 21.67
N ALA A 6 -43.09 11.39 21.74
CA ALA A 6 -43.50 10.38 22.71
C ALA A 6 -42.74 9.07 22.40
N LEU A 7 -42.43 8.29 23.45
CA LEU A 7 -42.04 6.89 23.38
C LEU A 7 -43.24 6.01 22.97
N PRO A 8 -43.02 4.86 22.33
CA PRO A 8 -43.85 3.69 22.53
C PRO A 8 -43.09 2.56 23.25
N SER A 9 -43.78 2.05 24.26
CA SER A 9 -43.54 0.85 25.07
C SER A 9 -43.86 -0.44 24.33
N GLY A 10 -43.16 -1.53 24.68
CA GLY A 10 -43.53 -2.92 24.40
C GLY A 10 -42.34 -3.69 23.83
N GLY A 11 -41.91 -4.85 24.31
CA GLY A 11 -42.36 -5.76 25.35
C GLY A 11 -41.33 -6.90 25.36
N ALA A 12 -40.93 -7.36 26.55
CA ALA A 12 -40.00 -8.49 26.68
C ALA A 12 -40.72 -9.81 26.36
N PRO A 13 -39.99 -10.82 25.86
CA PRO A 13 -40.31 -12.19 26.23
C PRO A 13 -39.11 -12.95 26.83
N GLU A 14 -39.37 -13.43 28.06
CA GLU A 14 -38.98 -14.69 28.68
C GLU A 14 -37.71 -15.44 28.23
N ARG A 15 -36.78 -15.55 29.19
CA ARG A 15 -35.81 -16.64 29.30
C ARG A 15 -36.51 -17.99 29.42
N LYS A 16 -36.16 -18.96 28.56
CA LYS A 16 -36.34 -20.39 28.84
C LYS A 16 -35.01 -21.01 29.29
N SER A 17 -35.03 -21.47 30.53
CA SER A 17 -34.04 -22.35 31.14
C SER A 17 -34.18 -23.76 30.57
N SER A 18 -33.07 -24.38 30.15
CA SER A 18 -32.97 -25.83 29.97
C SER A 18 -31.72 -26.34 30.69
N THR A 19 -31.96 -26.80 31.91
CA THR A 19 -31.08 -27.58 32.76
C THR A 19 -30.80 -28.95 32.14
N ILE A 20 -29.54 -29.33 31.97
CA ILE A 20 -29.14 -30.74 31.87
C ILE A 20 -28.22 -31.05 33.04
N SER A 21 -28.71 -31.96 33.89
CA SER A 21 -28.05 -32.52 35.05
C SER A 21 -27.12 -33.67 34.66
N VAL A 22 -25.92 -33.71 35.24
CA VAL A 22 -25.23 -34.98 35.51
C VAL A 22 -24.72 -34.94 36.95
N ARG A 23 -25.12 -35.95 37.72
CA ARG A 23 -24.82 -36.15 39.15
C ARG A 23 -23.37 -36.66 39.38
N PRO A 24 -22.86 -36.55 40.62
CA PRO A 24 -21.44 -36.70 40.95
C PRO A 24 -21.08 -38.11 41.44
N SER A 25 -19.80 -38.48 41.35
CA SER A 25 -19.23 -39.60 42.10
C SER A 25 -18.10 -39.14 43.03
N SER A 26 -18.26 -39.55 44.28
CA SER A 26 -17.52 -39.29 45.50
C SER A 26 -16.13 -39.93 45.64
N ARG A 27 -15.22 -39.24 46.34
CA ARG A 27 -14.30 -39.66 47.43
C ARG A 27 -13.15 -38.63 47.47
N GLY A 28 -13.04 -37.73 48.46
CA GLY A 28 -12.66 -37.98 49.85
C GLY A 28 -11.15 -38.21 49.93
N THR A 29 -10.32 -37.18 50.19
CA THR A 29 -9.81 -36.92 51.56
C THR A 29 -9.34 -35.47 51.80
N VAL A 30 -9.39 -35.11 53.08
CA VAL A 30 -9.13 -33.83 53.75
C VAL A 30 -7.63 -33.48 53.82
N GLY A 31 -7.29 -32.20 53.65
CA GLY A 31 -5.94 -31.68 53.94
C GLY A 31 -5.76 -30.17 53.74
N ASN A 32 -6.08 -29.39 54.78
CA ASN A 32 -5.61 -28.03 55.14
C ASN A 32 -5.06 -27.03 54.08
N ARG A 33 -5.79 -25.90 53.98
CA ARG A 33 -5.36 -24.49 54.16
C ARG A 33 -4.04 -23.98 53.54
N ARG A 34 -4.24 -22.90 52.75
CA ARG A 34 -3.33 -21.81 52.32
C ARG A 34 -2.39 -22.20 51.18
N ASP A 35 -2.68 -21.66 49.99
CA ASP A 35 -1.86 -20.60 49.41
C ASP A 35 -2.59 -20.01 48.19
N LEU A 36 -2.79 -18.69 48.25
CA LEU A 36 -3.21 -17.81 47.17
C LEU A 36 -1.95 -17.40 46.39
N GLU A 37 -2.12 -17.08 45.11
CA GLU A 37 -1.16 -16.44 44.22
C GLU A 37 -0.07 -17.34 43.59
N ARG A 38 -0.37 -17.87 42.40
CA ARG A 38 0.59 -17.95 41.30
C ARG A 38 -0.16 -17.76 39.98
N GLY A 39 0.00 -16.59 39.38
CA GLY A 39 -0.37 -16.36 37.99
C GLY A 39 0.48 -17.26 37.11
N ALA A 40 -0.17 -18.18 36.41
CA ALA A 40 0.46 -18.98 35.39
C ALA A 40 0.58 -18.13 34.12
N SER A 41 1.79 -17.66 33.83
CA SER A 41 2.15 -17.12 32.52
C SER A 41 2.18 -18.26 31.51
N TYR A 42 1.40 -18.11 30.45
CA TYR A 42 1.38 -19.02 29.30
C TYR A 42 2.70 -18.86 28.52
N HIS A 43 3.57 -19.86 28.60
CA HIS A 43 4.70 -20.02 27.67
C HIS A 43 4.20 -20.71 26.39
N SER A 44 4.13 -19.98 25.28
CA SER A 44 4.12 -20.59 23.94
C SER A 44 5.56 -20.68 23.44
N GLY A 45 6.10 -21.90 23.44
CA GLY A 45 7.42 -22.18 22.89
C GLY A 45 7.40 -22.21 21.35
N ARG A 46 8.35 -21.49 20.75
CA ARG A 46 8.95 -21.81 19.45
C ARG A 46 10.35 -21.21 19.41
N GLY A 47 11.36 -22.09 19.38
CA GLY A 47 12.76 -21.69 19.24
C GLY A 47 13.16 -21.45 17.80
N ASP A 48 14.11 -20.53 17.57
CA ASP A 48 15.50 -20.82 17.19
C ASP A 48 16.28 -19.49 17.04
N GLY A 49 17.59 -19.49 17.35
CA GLY A 49 18.53 -18.57 16.68
C GLY A 49 19.14 -17.40 17.46
N SER A 50 20.00 -17.70 18.44
CA SER A 50 21.29 -17.03 18.70
C SER A 50 21.34 -15.49 18.85
N LEU A 51 21.44 -15.02 20.10
CA LEU A 51 22.38 -13.96 20.51
C LEU A 51 22.76 -14.21 21.99
N ASN A 52 23.76 -15.07 22.20
CA ASN A 52 24.43 -15.21 23.49
C ASN A 52 25.23 -13.93 23.76
N GLY A 53 24.73 -13.11 24.69
CA GLY A 53 25.52 -12.20 25.48
C GLY A 53 25.56 -12.73 26.91
N ASP A 54 26.68 -13.34 27.29
CA ASP A 54 26.96 -13.73 28.67
C ASP A 54 26.89 -12.49 29.58
N VAL A 55 25.85 -12.42 30.42
CA VAL A 55 25.85 -11.59 31.63
C VAL A 55 25.72 -12.52 32.82
N ASN A 56 26.82 -13.22 33.12
CA ASN A 56 27.06 -13.73 34.46
C ASN A 56 27.39 -12.54 35.36
N GLY A 57 26.36 -11.99 36.02
CA GLY A 57 26.50 -11.06 37.11
C GLY A 57 25.67 -11.56 38.28
N ASP A 58 26.34 -11.87 39.40
CA ASP A 58 25.73 -12.15 40.70
C ASP A 58 24.89 -10.94 41.18
N ALA A 59 23.70 -10.77 40.63
CA ALA A 59 22.73 -9.80 41.13
C ALA A 59 22.11 -10.38 42.41
N ARG A 60 22.55 -9.88 43.56
CA ARG A 60 21.89 -10.18 44.84
C ARG A 60 20.39 -9.89 44.70
N PRO A 61 19.48 -10.80 45.10
CA PRO A 61 18.05 -10.53 45.01
C PRO A 61 17.75 -9.25 45.78
N ARG A 62 17.09 -8.31 45.10
CA ARG A 62 16.78 -7.00 45.68
C ARG A 62 16.02 -7.16 47.00
N PRO A 63 16.22 -6.27 47.98
CA PRO A 63 15.48 -6.35 49.24
C PRO A 63 13.98 -6.27 48.97
N ARG A 64 13.18 -7.06 49.70
CA ARG A 64 11.72 -7.20 49.50
C ARG A 64 10.98 -5.88 49.32
N LEU A 65 11.38 -4.83 50.06
CA LEU A 65 10.75 -3.52 49.98
C LEU A 65 10.87 -2.85 48.59
N TRP A 66 11.97 -3.11 47.88
CA TRP A 66 12.20 -2.62 46.52
C TRP A 66 11.39 -3.44 45.51
N GLN A 67 11.36 -4.77 45.67
CA GLN A 67 10.49 -5.64 44.87
C GLN A 67 9.00 -5.27 44.98
N PHE A 68 8.53 -4.86 46.17
CA PHE A 68 7.16 -4.38 46.35
C PHE A 68 6.90 -3.02 45.70
N LYS A 69 7.87 -2.10 45.76
CA LYS A 69 7.75 -0.79 45.09
C LYS A 69 7.74 -0.92 43.58
N ASP A 70 8.57 -1.80 43.05
CA ASP A 70 8.68 -2.09 41.63
C ASP A 70 7.37 -2.77 41.17
N ALA A 71 6.90 -3.81 41.87
CA ALA A 71 5.62 -4.46 41.59
C ALA A 71 4.42 -3.49 41.66
N ALA A 72 4.40 -2.56 42.61
CA ALA A 72 3.34 -1.55 42.71
C ALA A 72 3.36 -0.53 41.56
N ARG A 73 4.56 -0.10 41.12
CA ARG A 73 4.72 0.78 39.95
C ARG A 73 4.31 0.07 38.67
N THR A 74 4.78 -1.16 38.49
CA THR A 74 4.41 -2.03 37.36
C THR A 74 2.90 -2.23 37.30
N ALA A 75 2.25 -2.51 38.43
CA ALA A 75 0.79 -2.67 38.48
C ALA A 75 0.01 -1.38 38.13
N LEU A 76 0.53 -0.20 38.53
CA LEU A 76 -0.06 1.09 38.17
C LEU A 76 0.08 1.36 36.66
N GLU A 77 1.23 1.05 36.08
CA GLU A 77 1.44 1.12 34.63
C GLU A 77 0.52 0.18 33.86
N ASP A 78 0.44 -1.09 34.26
CA ASP A 78 -0.45 -2.08 33.66
C ASP A 78 -1.90 -1.64 33.72
N LYS A 79 -2.32 -1.03 34.84
CA LYS A 79 -3.67 -0.48 34.97
C LYS A 79 -3.91 0.66 33.97
N ARG A 80 -2.98 1.61 33.84
CA ARG A 80 -3.09 2.73 32.88
C ARG A 80 -3.15 2.25 31.43
N ARG A 81 -2.29 1.30 31.06
CA ARG A 81 -2.28 0.69 29.71
C ARG A 81 -3.60 -0.02 29.42
N ASN A 82 -4.10 -0.79 30.38
CA ASN A 82 -5.40 -1.45 30.27
C ASN A 82 -6.56 -0.46 30.15
N GLU A 83 -6.50 0.69 30.82
CA GLU A 83 -7.50 1.77 30.67
C GLU A 83 -7.46 2.36 29.26
N LEU A 84 -6.26 2.65 28.72
CA LEU A 84 -6.10 3.15 27.36
C LEU A 84 -6.58 2.12 26.33
N LYS A 85 -6.17 0.86 26.46
CA LYS A 85 -6.63 -0.27 25.65
C LYS A 85 -8.15 -0.40 25.68
N LYS A 86 -8.76 -0.35 26.87
CA LYS A 86 -10.24 -0.39 26.99
C LYS A 86 -10.89 0.79 26.29
N ALA A 87 -10.35 2.00 26.41
CA ALA A 87 -10.89 3.17 25.73
C ALA A 87 -10.80 3.03 24.19
N LEU A 88 -9.70 2.48 23.68
CA LEU A 88 -9.48 2.26 22.26
C LEU A 88 -10.28 1.07 21.69
N LEU A 89 -10.48 0.00 22.45
CA LEU A 89 -11.18 -1.21 21.97
C LEU A 89 -12.69 -1.17 22.21
N ASN A 90 -13.15 -0.69 23.36
CA ASN A 90 -14.58 -0.77 23.71
C ASN A 90 -15.47 0.11 22.83
N ASN A 91 -14.90 1.15 22.21
CA ASN A 91 -15.66 1.95 21.26
C ASN A 91 -15.83 1.25 19.89
N VAL A 92 -15.15 0.11 19.61
CA VAL A 92 -15.12 -0.52 18.28
C VAL A 92 -16.37 -1.38 18.22
N LYS A 93 -17.40 -0.89 17.55
CA LYS A 93 -18.66 -1.62 17.40
C LYS A 93 -18.79 -2.06 15.95
N ARG A 94 -18.12 -3.18 15.63
CA ARG A 94 -18.04 -3.73 14.26
C ARG A 94 -19.40 -3.88 13.58
N ASP A 95 -20.42 -4.28 14.34
CA ASP A 95 -21.71 -4.65 13.75
C ASP A 95 -22.68 -3.47 13.57
N GLU A 96 -22.40 -2.30 14.17
CA GLU A 96 -23.32 -1.16 14.07
C GLU A 96 -23.37 -0.57 12.66
N LEU A 97 -22.25 -0.61 11.93
CA LEU A 97 -22.13 -0.02 10.60
C LEU A 97 -22.51 -1.01 9.48
N GLU A 98 -22.45 -2.31 9.77
CA GLU A 98 -22.85 -3.38 8.83
C GLU A 98 -24.32 -3.34 8.46
N VAL A 99 -25.18 -2.80 9.33
CA VAL A 99 -26.62 -2.61 9.06
C VAL A 99 -26.87 -1.70 7.83
N TYR A 100 -25.93 -0.83 7.50
CA TYR A 100 -26.04 0.06 6.34
C TYR A 100 -25.56 -0.58 5.03
N ARG A 101 -24.90 -1.75 5.08
CA ARG A 101 -24.37 -2.43 3.89
C ARG A 101 -25.51 -2.93 2.99
N LYS A 102 -25.33 -2.77 1.68
CA LYS A 102 -26.18 -3.41 0.67
C LYS A 102 -25.53 -4.68 0.16
N THR A 103 -26.29 -5.77 0.09
CA THR A 103 -25.80 -7.03 -0.48
C THR A 103 -25.59 -6.91 -2.00
N ASP A 104 -24.73 -7.75 -2.56
CA ASP A 104 -24.47 -7.76 -4.00
C ASP A 104 -25.74 -8.07 -4.83
N GLU A 105 -26.69 -8.80 -4.25
CA GLU A 105 -27.99 -9.08 -4.85
C GLU A 105 -28.85 -7.83 -4.89
N GLU A 106 -28.99 -7.11 -3.77
CA GLU A 106 -29.71 -5.83 -3.72
C GLU A 106 -29.11 -4.79 -4.67
N LEU A 107 -27.78 -4.72 -4.79
CA LEU A 107 -27.11 -3.81 -5.72
C LEU A 107 -27.48 -4.11 -7.18
N LYS A 108 -27.59 -5.38 -7.55
CA LYS A 108 -27.99 -5.81 -8.90
C LYS A 108 -29.45 -5.46 -9.20
N GLU A 109 -30.32 -5.52 -8.20
CA GLU A 109 -31.74 -5.16 -8.31
C GLU A 109 -31.97 -3.66 -8.50
N ILE A 110 -31.07 -2.80 -8.01
CA ILE A 110 -31.17 -1.34 -8.20
C ILE A 110 -31.00 -1.00 -9.68
N LYS A 111 -32.09 -0.60 -10.34
CA LYS A 111 -32.11 -0.27 -11.78
C LYS A 111 -31.39 1.04 -12.11
N ASN A 112 -31.34 2.00 -11.18
CA ASN A 112 -30.70 3.29 -11.42
C ASN A 112 -29.18 3.20 -11.18
N LYS A 113 -28.39 3.41 -12.25
CA LYS A 113 -26.91 3.34 -12.20
C LYS A 113 -26.30 4.32 -11.20
N GLY A 114 -26.86 5.52 -11.04
CA GLY A 114 -26.35 6.53 -10.10
C GLY A 114 -26.55 6.11 -8.65
N VAL A 115 -27.73 5.58 -8.32
CA VAL A 115 -28.05 5.08 -6.98
C VAL A 115 -27.23 3.82 -6.67
N ARG A 116 -27.06 2.92 -7.64
CA ARG A 116 -26.19 1.74 -7.49
C ARG A 116 -24.75 2.14 -7.17
N LYS A 117 -24.18 3.07 -7.95
CA LYS A 117 -22.82 3.57 -7.74
C LYS A 117 -22.65 4.22 -6.35
N PHE A 118 -23.68 4.91 -5.86
CA PHE A 118 -23.68 5.47 -4.51
C PHE A 118 -23.57 4.39 -3.44
N TYR A 119 -24.38 3.33 -3.51
CA TYR A 119 -24.33 2.22 -2.54
C TYR A 119 -23.07 1.36 -2.69
N GLU A 120 -22.53 1.20 -3.89
CA GLU A 120 -21.22 0.59 -4.12
C GLU A 120 -20.12 1.37 -3.38
N ALA A 121 -20.07 2.70 -3.55
CA ALA A 121 -19.11 3.56 -2.85
C ALA A 121 -19.34 3.59 -1.32
N GLN A 122 -20.58 3.45 -0.87
CA GLN A 122 -20.90 3.30 0.55
C GLN A 122 -20.34 1.99 1.10
N ASN A 123 -20.57 0.86 0.42
CA ASN A 123 -20.05 -0.44 0.83
C ASN A 123 -18.51 -0.47 0.84
N GLU A 124 -17.86 0.17 -0.12
CA GLU A 124 -16.41 0.34 -0.15
C GLU A 124 -15.91 1.11 1.10
N ARG A 125 -16.57 2.22 1.45
CA ARG A 125 -16.25 2.98 2.67
C ARG A 125 -16.45 2.16 3.95
N LEU A 126 -17.49 1.32 4.01
CA LEU A 126 -17.71 0.42 5.14
C LEU A 126 -16.57 -0.61 5.26
N ASN A 127 -16.08 -1.13 4.14
CA ASN A 127 -14.92 -2.01 4.13
C ASN A 127 -13.65 -1.29 4.63
N ASP A 128 -13.43 -0.04 4.22
CA ASP A 128 -12.31 0.78 4.70
C ASP A 128 -12.34 0.98 6.22
N TRP A 129 -13.52 1.26 6.78
CA TRP A 129 -13.70 1.44 8.21
C TRP A 129 -13.50 0.15 9.01
N LEU A 130 -13.99 -0.98 8.50
CA LEU A 130 -13.73 -2.30 9.11
C LEU A 130 -12.26 -2.66 9.07
N HIS A 131 -11.56 -2.29 7.99
CA HIS A 131 -10.12 -2.48 7.88
C HIS A 131 -9.38 -1.65 8.96
N VAL A 132 -9.74 -0.38 9.13
CA VAL A 132 -9.21 0.46 10.21
C VAL A 132 -9.45 -0.17 11.59
N ASP A 133 -10.69 -0.62 11.86
CA ASP A 133 -11.04 -1.25 13.13
C ASP A 133 -10.26 -2.55 13.36
N ALA A 134 -10.01 -3.35 12.32
CA ALA A 134 -9.20 -4.54 12.39
C ALA A 134 -7.73 -4.24 12.72
N ILE A 135 -7.14 -3.21 12.10
CA ILE A 135 -5.76 -2.80 12.39
C ILE A 135 -5.65 -2.30 13.83
N VAL A 136 -6.56 -1.43 14.27
CA VAL A 136 -6.53 -0.89 15.63
C VAL A 136 -6.66 -2.00 16.66
N MET A 137 -7.47 -3.03 16.39
CA MET A 137 -7.55 -4.21 17.26
C MET A 137 -6.29 -5.07 17.25
N ALA A 138 -5.65 -5.24 16.09
CA ALA A 138 -4.48 -6.10 15.95
C ALA A 138 -3.20 -5.45 16.51
N VAL A 139 -3.03 -4.14 16.29
CA VAL A 139 -1.77 -3.44 16.53
C VAL A 139 -1.75 -2.77 17.90
N ALA A 140 -2.87 -2.19 18.36
CA ALA A 140 -2.84 -1.38 19.58
C ALA A 140 -2.44 -2.17 20.83
N ASP A 141 -2.73 -3.47 20.89
CA ASP A 141 -2.33 -4.30 22.03
C ASP A 141 -0.81 -4.48 22.10
N ASP A 142 -0.22 -4.95 21.01
CA ASP A 142 1.22 -5.17 20.89
C ASP A 142 2.02 -3.87 21.09
N VAL A 143 1.53 -2.74 20.55
CA VAL A 143 2.16 -1.42 20.77
C VAL A 143 2.19 -1.09 22.25
N LEU A 144 1.05 -1.21 22.94
CA LEU A 144 0.95 -0.86 24.35
C LEU A 144 1.74 -1.85 25.24
N GLU A 145 1.89 -3.11 24.84
CA GLU A 145 2.73 -4.08 25.54
C GLU A 145 4.23 -3.84 25.34
N SER A 146 4.62 -3.24 24.21
CA SER A 146 6.00 -2.84 23.93
C SER A 146 6.44 -1.53 24.61
N MET A 147 5.52 -0.78 25.23
CA MET A 147 5.87 0.46 25.93
C MET A 147 6.64 0.21 27.23
N ASP A 148 7.69 1.01 27.44
CA ASP A 148 8.55 1.00 28.62
C ASP A 148 8.99 -0.43 29.03
N PRO A 149 9.87 -1.08 28.23
CA PRO A 149 10.25 -2.48 28.43
C PRO A 149 11.05 -2.74 29.70
N ASP A 150 11.61 -1.70 30.33
CA ASP A 150 12.43 -1.73 31.54
C ASP A 150 11.96 -0.61 32.51
N PRO A 151 10.81 -0.81 33.19
CA PRO A 151 10.18 0.22 34.02
C PRO A 151 11.00 0.60 35.25
N ASP A 152 11.74 -0.36 35.81
CA ASP A 152 12.56 -0.20 37.01
C ASP A 152 14.01 0.24 36.68
N ARG A 153 14.35 0.30 35.39
CA ARG A 153 15.57 0.88 34.81
C ARG A 153 16.82 0.16 35.26
N ASP A 154 16.75 -1.16 35.29
CA ASP A 154 17.84 -1.97 35.78
C ASP A 154 18.68 -2.63 34.70
N GLY A 155 18.34 -2.34 33.45
CA GLY A 155 18.99 -2.87 32.27
C GLY A 155 18.43 -4.22 31.84
N ILE A 156 17.45 -4.79 32.57
CA ILE A 156 16.75 -6.01 32.19
C ILE A 156 15.39 -5.60 31.63
N ARG A 157 15.11 -6.04 30.39
CA ARG A 157 13.78 -5.87 29.81
C ARG A 157 12.83 -6.88 30.43
N GLU A 158 12.03 -6.42 31.37
CA GLU A 158 10.99 -7.24 32.01
C GLU A 158 9.74 -7.38 31.12
N ARG A 159 9.56 -6.47 30.16
CA ARG A 159 8.42 -6.47 29.24
C ARG A 159 8.89 -6.52 27.78
N GLY A 160 8.08 -7.18 26.96
CA GLY A 160 8.22 -7.18 25.50
C GLY A 160 6.89 -7.48 24.84
N GLY A 161 6.48 -6.61 23.93
CA GLY A 161 5.42 -6.88 22.96
C GLY A 161 6.02 -7.29 21.61
N GLY A 162 5.17 -7.72 20.67
CA GLY A 162 5.60 -8.18 19.35
C GLY A 162 6.46 -7.16 18.59
N ILE A 163 6.28 -5.86 18.86
CA ILE A 163 7.03 -4.76 18.22
C ILE A 163 8.52 -4.78 18.57
N GLN A 164 8.89 -5.31 19.75
CA GLN A 164 10.29 -5.34 20.17
C GLN A 164 11.13 -6.32 19.34
N ASP A 165 10.48 -7.35 18.78
CA ASP A 165 11.09 -8.39 17.98
C ASP A 165 11.09 -8.04 16.49
N VAL A 166 10.12 -7.24 16.04
CA VAL A 166 10.06 -6.75 14.66
C VAL A 166 10.78 -5.42 14.56
N SER A 167 11.91 -5.39 13.86
CA SER A 167 12.79 -4.23 13.66
C SER A 167 12.14 -3.02 12.93
N GLY A 168 11.05 -2.48 13.46
CA GLY A 168 10.21 -1.42 12.88
C GLY A 168 9.32 -1.85 11.71
N HIS A 169 9.17 -3.16 11.46
CA HIS A 169 8.37 -3.68 10.34
C HIS A 169 6.94 -4.01 10.77
N ILE A 170 6.08 -3.00 10.80
CA ILE A 170 4.68 -3.10 11.26
C ILE A 170 3.87 -4.13 10.47
N GLY A 171 4.23 -4.34 9.20
CA GLY A 171 3.62 -5.38 8.37
C GLY A 171 3.70 -6.79 8.98
N GLU A 172 4.70 -7.08 9.81
CA GLU A 172 4.87 -8.37 10.49
C GLU A 172 3.94 -8.55 11.71
N LEU A 173 3.32 -7.46 12.19
CA LEU A 173 2.32 -7.45 13.28
C LEU A 173 0.88 -7.64 12.75
N LEU A 174 0.68 -7.48 11.45
CA LEU A 174 -0.65 -7.63 10.85
C LEU A 174 -1.11 -9.09 10.87
N PRO A 175 -2.42 -9.37 10.80
CA PRO A 175 -2.92 -10.73 10.66
C PRO A 175 -2.25 -11.49 9.51
N GLN A 176 -1.96 -12.78 9.68
CA GLN A 176 -1.26 -13.60 8.67
C GLN A 176 -1.93 -13.54 7.28
N GLU A 177 -3.26 -13.43 7.23
CA GLU A 177 -4.00 -13.27 5.98
C GLU A 177 -3.59 -12.01 5.20
N GLU A 178 -3.38 -10.88 5.89
CA GLU A 178 -2.95 -9.62 5.27
C GLU A 178 -1.47 -9.68 4.86
N GLN A 179 -0.61 -10.28 5.69
CA GLN A 179 0.79 -10.51 5.33
C GLN A 179 0.93 -11.33 4.05
N ASP A 180 0.18 -12.42 3.96
CA ASP A 180 0.17 -13.29 2.79
C ASP A 180 -0.36 -12.58 1.54
N LYS A 181 -1.39 -11.74 1.68
CA LYS A 181 -1.90 -10.92 0.57
C LYS A 181 -0.84 -9.96 0.06
N ARG A 182 -0.19 -9.19 0.95
CA ARG A 182 0.89 -8.25 0.61
C ARG A 182 2.06 -8.98 -0.07
N ALA A 183 2.53 -10.07 0.52
CA ALA A 183 3.63 -10.86 -0.01
C ALA A 183 3.32 -11.47 -1.39
N LYS A 184 2.08 -11.94 -1.61
CA LYS A 184 1.63 -12.44 -2.91
C LYS A 184 1.58 -11.33 -3.95
N ALA A 185 1.08 -10.14 -3.60
CA ALA A 185 1.04 -8.99 -4.51
C ALA A 185 2.44 -8.55 -4.94
N GLU A 186 3.38 -8.42 -3.99
CA GLU A 186 4.78 -8.09 -4.29
C GLU A 186 5.46 -9.14 -5.18
N LYS A 187 5.28 -10.44 -4.87
CA LYS A 187 5.83 -11.53 -5.69
C LYS A 187 5.27 -11.49 -7.10
N LYS A 188 3.96 -11.27 -7.24
CA LYS A 188 3.29 -11.19 -8.54
C LYS A 188 3.79 -10.00 -9.36
N ALA A 189 3.97 -8.84 -8.73
CA ALA A 189 4.54 -7.66 -9.37
C ALA A 189 5.99 -7.90 -9.85
N ARG A 190 6.86 -8.44 -8.99
CA ARG A 190 8.24 -8.79 -9.37
C ARG A 190 8.30 -9.81 -10.50
N TRP A 191 7.43 -10.82 -10.46
CA TRP A 191 7.34 -11.84 -11.49
C TRP A 191 6.92 -11.23 -12.84
N ALA A 192 5.91 -10.36 -12.86
CA ALA A 192 5.48 -9.67 -14.08
C ALA A 192 6.58 -8.79 -14.68
N ILE A 193 7.30 -8.03 -13.85
CA ILE A 193 8.44 -7.20 -14.30
C ILE A 193 9.53 -8.08 -14.91
N ASN A 194 9.92 -9.18 -14.22
CA ASN A 194 10.96 -10.09 -14.73
C ASN A 194 10.56 -10.76 -16.05
N ILE A 195 9.30 -11.16 -16.21
CA ILE A 195 8.81 -11.75 -17.45
C ILE A 195 8.89 -10.75 -18.59
N ASN A 196 8.49 -9.50 -18.36
CA ASN A 196 8.56 -8.48 -19.39
C ASN A 196 10.00 -8.21 -19.82
N VAL A 197 10.96 -8.13 -18.89
CA VAL A 197 12.40 -8.03 -19.21
C VAL A 197 12.84 -9.18 -20.11
N ILE A 198 12.53 -10.43 -19.73
CA ILE A 198 12.92 -11.61 -20.50
C ILE A 198 12.28 -11.59 -21.89
N ALA A 199 11.00 -11.23 -21.99
CA ALA A 199 10.30 -11.15 -23.25
C ALA A 199 10.88 -10.08 -24.18
N ASN A 200 11.21 -8.89 -23.66
CA ASN A 200 11.84 -7.83 -24.44
C ASN A 200 13.25 -8.23 -24.92
N ILE A 201 14.01 -9.00 -24.11
CA ILE A 201 15.28 -9.58 -24.55
C ILE A 201 15.07 -10.57 -25.71
N ILE A 202 14.11 -11.49 -25.58
CA ILE A 202 13.81 -12.48 -26.62
C ILE A 202 13.35 -11.81 -27.91
N LEU A 203 12.48 -10.80 -27.82
CA LEU A 203 12.02 -10.01 -28.96
C LEU A 203 13.18 -9.30 -29.66
N LEU A 204 14.09 -8.69 -28.91
CA LEU A 204 15.27 -8.03 -29.47
C LEU A 204 16.18 -9.03 -30.20
N ILE A 205 16.47 -10.19 -29.60
CA ILE A 205 17.29 -11.24 -30.24
C ILE A 205 16.63 -11.72 -31.55
N GLY A 206 15.30 -11.93 -31.52
CA GLY A 206 14.55 -12.31 -32.71
C GLY A 206 14.65 -11.28 -33.84
N LYS A 207 14.51 -9.99 -33.50
CA LYS A 207 14.66 -8.89 -34.46
C LYS A 207 16.09 -8.75 -34.98
N ILE A 208 17.10 -8.95 -34.13
CA ILE A 208 18.51 -8.98 -34.54
C ILE A 208 18.75 -10.08 -35.59
N ALA A 209 18.28 -11.30 -35.33
CA ALA A 209 18.42 -12.41 -36.27
C ALA A 209 17.70 -12.13 -37.61
N ALA A 210 16.52 -11.51 -37.56
CA ALA A 210 15.77 -11.11 -38.76
C ALA A 210 16.47 -9.97 -39.54
N ALA A 211 17.05 -8.99 -38.84
CA ALA A 211 17.77 -7.88 -39.46
C ALA A 211 19.03 -8.36 -40.19
N PHE A 212 19.82 -9.26 -39.58
CA PHE A 212 21.02 -9.82 -40.21
C PHE A 212 20.70 -10.71 -41.42
N SER A 213 19.60 -11.45 -41.42
CA SER A 213 19.24 -12.32 -42.56
C SER A 213 18.67 -11.54 -43.75
N SER A 214 17.95 -10.46 -43.49
CA SER A 214 17.24 -9.69 -44.52
C SER A 214 18.02 -8.45 -45.01
N GLY A 215 19.04 -8.00 -44.28
CA GLY A 215 19.90 -6.85 -44.67
C GLY A 215 19.14 -5.55 -44.93
N SER A 216 17.92 -5.42 -44.41
CA SER A 216 16.98 -4.36 -44.80
C SER A 216 17.03 -3.17 -43.84
N LEU A 217 17.06 -1.96 -44.38
CA LEU A 217 17.13 -0.71 -43.61
C LEU A 217 15.92 -0.55 -42.66
N SER A 218 14.72 -0.97 -43.08
CA SER A 218 13.52 -0.89 -42.23
C SER A 218 13.54 -1.83 -41.02
N LEU A 219 14.26 -2.96 -41.11
CA LEU A 219 14.44 -3.88 -39.99
C LEU A 219 15.45 -3.35 -38.97
N ILE A 220 16.45 -2.58 -39.44
CA ILE A 220 17.40 -1.90 -38.55
C ILE A 220 16.67 -0.82 -37.73
N ALA A 221 15.78 -0.04 -38.35
CA ALA A 221 14.94 0.92 -37.63
C ALA A 221 14.09 0.22 -36.56
N SER A 222 13.39 -0.87 -36.92
CA SER A 222 12.58 -1.65 -35.97
C SER A 222 13.39 -2.33 -34.85
N LEU A 223 14.69 -2.56 -35.08
CA LEU A 223 15.62 -3.10 -34.09
C LEU A 223 16.02 -2.02 -33.07
N VAL A 224 16.28 -0.79 -33.53
CA VAL A 224 16.56 0.36 -32.65
C VAL A 224 15.37 0.60 -31.72
N ASP A 225 14.14 0.54 -32.23
CA ASP A 225 12.93 0.68 -31.41
C ASP A 225 12.90 -0.34 -30.27
N SER A 226 13.09 -1.63 -30.59
CA SER A 226 13.10 -2.68 -29.56
C SER A 226 14.33 -2.64 -28.63
N ALA A 227 15.43 -2.03 -29.06
CA ALA A 227 16.58 -1.79 -28.19
C ALA A 227 16.28 -0.69 -27.18
N LEU A 228 15.58 0.37 -27.58
CA LEU A 228 15.09 1.43 -26.69
C LEU A 228 14.08 0.88 -25.69
N ASP A 229 13.14 0.03 -26.13
CA ASP A 229 12.18 -0.65 -25.23
C ASP A 229 12.92 -1.49 -24.18
N LEU A 230 13.92 -2.27 -24.61
CA LEU A 230 14.71 -3.10 -23.70
C LEU A 230 15.50 -2.24 -22.70
N LEU A 231 16.13 -1.17 -23.17
CA LEU A 231 16.87 -0.23 -22.31
C LEU A 231 15.93 0.34 -21.25
N CYS A 232 14.75 0.77 -21.64
CA CYS A 232 13.73 1.29 -20.73
C CYS A 232 13.28 0.25 -19.70
N THR A 233 13.03 -0.98 -20.15
CA THR A 233 12.65 -2.10 -19.29
C THR A 233 13.76 -2.44 -18.28
N ILE A 234 15.03 -2.37 -18.71
CA ILE A 234 16.20 -2.56 -17.85
C ILE A 234 16.30 -1.42 -16.82
N ILE A 235 16.01 -0.17 -17.18
CA ILE A 235 16.01 0.96 -16.23
C ILE A 235 14.96 0.71 -15.14
N VAL A 236 13.73 0.35 -15.52
CA VAL A 236 12.65 0.06 -14.57
C VAL A 236 13.01 -1.15 -13.68
N TRP A 237 13.52 -2.21 -14.28
CA TRP A 237 13.98 -3.41 -13.55
C TRP A 237 15.13 -3.09 -12.57
N THR A 238 16.12 -2.31 -13.00
CA THR A 238 17.26 -1.91 -12.17
C THR A 238 16.79 -1.01 -11.04
N THR A 239 15.85 -0.10 -11.29
CA THR A 239 15.24 0.76 -10.28
C THR A 239 14.52 -0.07 -9.22
N ASN A 240 13.66 -1.01 -9.64
CA ASN A 240 13.00 -1.93 -8.72
C ASN A 240 14.01 -2.75 -7.90
N ARG A 241 15.04 -3.28 -8.56
CA ARG A 241 16.08 -4.09 -7.92
C ARG A 241 16.87 -3.27 -6.89
N LEU A 242 17.20 -2.02 -7.20
CA LEU A 242 17.88 -1.09 -6.31
C LEU A 242 17.05 -0.69 -5.09
N VAL A 243 15.73 -0.55 -5.26
CA VAL A 243 14.79 -0.33 -4.16
C VAL A 243 14.71 -1.58 -3.26
N ALA A 244 14.68 -2.77 -3.86
CA ALA A 244 14.64 -4.04 -3.12
C ALA A 244 15.97 -4.40 -2.43
N TRP A 245 17.10 -3.83 -2.86
CA TRP A 245 18.41 -4.10 -2.27
C TRP A 245 18.60 -3.40 -0.92
N ARG A 246 18.49 -4.21 0.14
CA ARG A 246 18.80 -3.85 1.53
C ARG A 246 20.30 -3.99 1.81
N LEU A 247 21.11 -3.13 1.23
CA LEU A 247 22.52 -2.99 1.64
C LEU A 247 22.60 -2.09 2.89
N ASN A 248 23.18 -2.59 3.99
CA ASN A 248 23.33 -1.86 5.26
C ASN A 248 24.07 -0.51 5.09
N ALA A 249 25.09 -0.45 4.24
CA ALA A 249 25.82 0.81 3.92
C ALA A 249 24.90 1.91 3.35
N LEU A 250 23.77 1.47 2.82
CA LEU A 250 22.90 2.20 1.92
C LEU A 250 21.60 2.58 2.70
N GLN A 251 21.36 2.00 3.88
CA GLN A 251 20.44 2.51 4.91
C GLN A 251 20.98 3.77 5.60
N ARG A 252 22.30 3.86 5.84
CA ARG A 252 22.93 5.06 6.42
C ARG A 252 22.78 6.30 5.54
N LYS A 253 22.85 6.14 4.21
CA LYS A 253 22.65 7.24 3.26
C LYS A 253 21.19 7.62 3.08
N PHE A 254 20.27 6.65 3.22
CA PHE A 254 18.84 6.83 3.02
C PHE A 254 18.07 6.29 4.24
N PRO A 255 18.01 7.05 5.36
CA PRO A 255 17.42 6.58 6.60
C PRO A 255 15.91 6.33 6.49
N VAL A 256 15.24 7.00 5.55
CA VAL A 256 13.79 6.87 5.31
C VAL A 256 13.48 5.84 4.20
N GLY A 257 14.49 5.11 3.71
CA GLY A 257 14.35 4.12 2.64
C GLY A 257 14.43 4.71 1.22
N ARG A 258 14.16 3.87 0.21
CA ARG A 258 14.33 4.19 -1.22
C ARG A 258 13.07 4.05 -2.06
N LYS A 259 11.91 3.82 -1.46
CA LYS A 259 10.64 3.72 -2.20
C LYS A 259 10.38 4.95 -3.09
N ARG A 260 10.93 6.11 -2.74
CA ARG A 260 10.87 7.35 -3.55
C ARG A 260 11.59 7.28 -4.91
N LEU A 261 12.46 6.29 -5.14
CA LEU A 261 13.15 6.12 -6.44
C LEU A 261 12.27 5.40 -7.46
N GLU A 262 11.21 4.71 -7.03
CA GLU A 262 10.32 3.95 -7.91
C GLU A 262 9.60 4.83 -8.95
N PRO A 263 8.98 5.96 -8.58
CA PRO A 263 8.41 6.90 -9.55
C PRO A 263 9.45 7.54 -10.47
N LEU A 264 10.70 7.68 -10.01
CA LEU A 264 11.78 8.25 -10.82
C LEU A 264 12.12 7.36 -12.03
N GLY A 265 12.06 6.03 -11.85
CA GLY A 265 12.21 5.08 -12.96
C GLY A 265 11.12 5.24 -14.01
N ILE A 266 9.86 5.40 -13.58
CA ILE A 266 8.70 5.64 -14.45
C ILE A 266 8.83 7.00 -15.16
N LEU A 267 9.33 8.02 -14.47
CA LEU A 267 9.56 9.35 -15.04
C LEU A 267 10.61 9.32 -16.15
N VAL A 268 11.78 8.71 -15.90
CA VAL A 268 12.84 8.56 -16.92
C VAL A 268 12.30 7.79 -18.11
N PHE A 269 11.54 6.71 -17.86
CA PHE A 269 10.92 5.93 -18.90
C PHE A 269 9.94 6.76 -19.75
N SER A 270 9.05 7.51 -19.10
CA SER A 270 8.06 8.36 -19.78
C SER A 270 8.73 9.39 -20.69
N VAL A 271 9.84 10.00 -20.26
CA VAL A 271 10.61 10.97 -21.06
C VAL A 271 11.23 10.30 -22.29
N LEU A 272 11.81 9.10 -22.14
CA LEU A 272 12.37 8.36 -23.27
C LEU A 272 11.29 7.99 -24.29
N MET A 273 10.11 7.57 -23.83
CA MET A 273 8.98 7.25 -24.71
C MET A 273 8.50 8.48 -25.49
N ILE A 274 8.37 9.63 -24.84
CA ILE A 274 8.00 10.89 -25.51
C ILE A 274 9.01 11.24 -26.60
N ILE A 275 10.32 11.10 -26.33
CA ILE A 275 11.37 11.38 -27.31
C ILE A 275 11.29 10.42 -28.50
N SER A 276 11.12 9.11 -28.26
CA SER A 276 10.99 8.11 -29.33
C SER A 276 9.79 8.40 -30.24
N PHE A 277 8.62 8.68 -29.65
CA PHE A 277 7.43 8.99 -30.45
C PHE A 277 7.48 10.37 -31.12
N ALA A 278 8.23 11.33 -30.56
CA ALA A 278 8.50 12.60 -31.24
C ALA A 278 9.36 12.41 -32.50
N GLN A 279 10.31 11.47 -32.49
CA GLN A 279 11.09 11.11 -33.67
C GLN A 279 10.20 10.48 -34.75
N ILE A 280 9.34 9.53 -34.39
CA ILE A 280 8.38 8.91 -35.32
C ILE A 280 7.43 9.96 -35.91
N LEU A 281 6.99 10.92 -35.10
CA LEU A 281 6.17 12.05 -35.56
C LEU A 281 6.93 12.90 -36.59
N GLN A 282 8.20 13.22 -36.33
CA GLN A 282 9.05 13.96 -37.27
C GLN A 282 9.20 13.19 -38.60
N GLU A 283 9.53 11.90 -38.55
CA GLU A 283 9.63 11.05 -39.74
C GLU A 283 8.32 10.99 -40.53
N SER A 284 7.18 10.96 -39.83
CA SER A 284 5.85 10.96 -40.44
C SER A 284 5.59 12.27 -41.20
N VAL A 285 5.96 13.41 -40.62
CA VAL A 285 5.85 14.73 -41.27
C VAL A 285 6.78 14.83 -42.48
N GLU A 286 8.03 14.37 -42.34
CA GLU A 286 9.01 14.35 -43.44
C GLU A 286 8.55 13.47 -44.61
N LYS A 287 7.90 12.32 -44.32
CA LYS A 287 7.32 11.44 -45.35
C LYS A 287 6.11 12.04 -46.07
N ILE A 288 5.34 12.92 -45.42
CA ILE A 288 4.19 13.63 -46.05
C ILE A 288 4.66 14.81 -46.90
N MET A 289 5.72 15.50 -46.48
CA MET A 289 6.21 16.74 -47.10
C MET A 289 6.54 16.67 -48.61
N PRO A 290 7.10 15.57 -49.17
CA PRO A 290 7.34 15.49 -50.62
C PRO A 290 6.05 15.38 -51.46
N LEU A 291 4.86 15.23 -50.85
CA LEU A 291 3.54 15.12 -51.51
C LEU A 291 3.42 14.05 -52.62
N LYS A 292 4.43 13.19 -52.74
CA LYS A 292 4.55 12.10 -53.72
C LYS A 292 5.21 10.93 -53.04
N GLY A 293 4.47 9.83 -52.90
CA GLY A 293 4.98 8.56 -52.40
C GLY A 293 4.31 7.41 -53.15
N LYS A 294 4.98 6.25 -53.21
CA LYS A 294 4.34 4.98 -53.55
C LYS A 294 4.07 4.26 -52.23
N ALA A 295 2.96 3.54 -52.13
CA ALA A 295 2.73 2.63 -51.02
C ALA A 295 3.87 1.59 -51.03
N GLU A 296 4.79 1.68 -50.08
CA GLU A 296 5.83 0.67 -49.92
C GLU A 296 5.19 -0.57 -49.32
N ALA A 297 5.28 -1.69 -50.04
CA ALA A 297 4.88 -2.97 -49.51
C ALA A 297 5.86 -3.37 -48.39
N LEU A 298 5.34 -3.54 -47.18
CA LEU A 298 6.12 -4.07 -46.07
C LEU A 298 6.68 -5.46 -46.44
N PRO A 299 7.98 -5.70 -46.27
CA PRO A 299 8.55 -7.02 -46.48
C PRO A 299 7.83 -8.06 -45.62
N PRO A 300 7.58 -9.30 -46.11
CA PRO A 300 6.94 -10.36 -45.32
C PRO A 300 7.63 -10.62 -43.98
N VAL A 301 8.95 -10.42 -43.93
CA VAL A 301 9.77 -10.53 -42.71
C VAL A 301 9.46 -9.44 -41.69
N ALA A 302 9.20 -8.20 -42.14
CA ALA A 302 8.80 -7.09 -41.27
C ALA A 302 7.39 -7.30 -40.72
N ILE A 303 6.46 -7.80 -41.56
CA ILE A 303 5.10 -8.17 -41.13
C ILE A 303 5.16 -9.27 -40.05
N ALA A 304 5.96 -10.31 -40.26
CA ALA A 304 6.12 -11.39 -39.28
C ALA A 304 6.73 -10.89 -37.96
N ALA A 305 7.72 -9.99 -38.02
CA ALA A 305 8.33 -9.40 -36.83
C ALA A 305 7.33 -8.55 -36.04
N MET A 306 6.57 -7.68 -36.71
CA MET A 306 5.52 -6.85 -36.08
C MET A 306 4.36 -7.69 -35.54
N ALA A 307 3.95 -8.74 -36.24
CA ALA A 307 2.92 -9.66 -35.74
C ALA A 307 3.39 -10.40 -34.47
N THR A 308 4.66 -10.78 -34.41
CA THR A 308 5.26 -11.43 -33.24
C THR A 308 5.29 -10.48 -32.04
N THR A 309 5.65 -9.20 -32.23
CA THR A 309 5.63 -8.23 -31.12
C THR A 309 4.22 -8.00 -30.59
N VAL A 310 3.21 -7.91 -31.47
CA VAL A 310 1.80 -7.77 -31.09
C VAL A 310 1.34 -8.95 -30.22
N VAL A 311 1.65 -10.19 -30.61
CA VAL A 311 1.24 -11.37 -29.83
C VAL A 311 1.95 -11.42 -28.48
N VAL A 312 3.27 -11.23 -28.46
CA VAL A 312 4.06 -11.33 -27.21
C VAL A 312 3.69 -10.20 -26.24
N LYS A 313 3.72 -8.94 -26.67
CA LYS A 313 3.35 -7.80 -25.81
C LYS A 313 1.87 -7.83 -25.44
N GLY A 314 0.99 -8.37 -26.30
CA GLY A 314 -0.42 -8.60 -25.99
C GLY A 314 -0.63 -9.57 -24.82
N ILE A 315 0.04 -10.73 -24.84
CA ILE A 315 -0.03 -11.71 -23.74
C ILE A 315 0.46 -11.09 -22.43
N ILE A 316 1.56 -10.34 -22.46
CA ILE A 316 2.11 -9.67 -21.28
C ILE A 316 1.13 -8.62 -20.76
N TRP A 317 0.56 -7.80 -21.65
CA TRP A 317 -0.43 -6.80 -21.29
C TRP A 317 -1.61 -7.42 -20.53
N PHE A 318 -2.23 -8.48 -21.07
CA PHE A 318 -3.33 -9.18 -20.38
C PHE A 318 -2.91 -9.80 -19.04
N GLY A 319 -1.67 -10.31 -18.94
CA GLY A 319 -1.11 -10.84 -17.69
C GLY A 319 -0.86 -9.77 -16.61
N CYS A 320 -0.63 -8.52 -17.00
CA CYS A 320 -0.36 -7.39 -16.12
C CYS A 320 -1.62 -6.67 -15.60
N ILE A 321 -2.76 -6.77 -16.30
CA ILE A 321 -4.06 -6.16 -15.88
C ILE A 321 -4.42 -6.42 -14.40
N PRO A 322 -4.29 -7.64 -13.85
CA PRO A 322 -4.69 -7.91 -12.47
C PRO A 322 -3.66 -7.47 -11.42
N ILE A 323 -2.62 -6.71 -11.78
CA ILE A 323 -1.57 -6.25 -10.87
C ILE A 323 -1.63 -4.73 -10.80
N LYS A 324 -1.99 -4.19 -9.63
CA LYS A 324 -2.27 -2.77 -9.46
C LYS A 324 -1.06 -1.93 -9.02
N THR A 325 0.16 -2.45 -9.07
CA THR A 325 1.36 -1.65 -8.73
C THR A 325 1.68 -0.66 -9.83
N THR A 326 2.11 0.56 -9.48
CA THR A 326 2.34 1.64 -10.45
C THR A 326 3.40 1.29 -11.49
N GLN A 327 4.47 0.60 -11.09
CA GLN A 327 5.47 0.09 -12.04
C GLN A 327 4.89 -0.88 -13.07
N VAL A 328 4.04 -1.83 -12.62
CA VAL A 328 3.45 -2.82 -13.53
C VAL A 328 2.38 -2.19 -14.40
N GLN A 329 1.69 -1.16 -13.91
CA GLN A 329 0.76 -0.38 -14.72
C GLN A 329 1.48 0.39 -15.82
N ALA A 330 2.61 1.05 -15.53
CA ALA A 330 3.42 1.73 -16.55
C ALA A 330 3.92 0.74 -17.62
N LEU A 331 4.33 -0.45 -17.18
CA LEU A 331 4.74 -1.54 -18.08
C LEU A 331 3.59 -2.10 -18.94
N ALA A 332 2.40 -2.19 -18.36
CA ALA A 332 1.20 -2.60 -19.08
C ALA A 332 0.75 -1.53 -20.10
N GLN A 333 0.87 -0.25 -19.74
CA GLN A 333 0.61 0.89 -20.62
C GLN A 333 1.58 0.89 -21.81
N ASP A 334 2.85 0.60 -21.58
CA ASP A 334 3.85 0.39 -22.63
C ASP A 334 3.44 -0.74 -23.57
N CYS A 335 3.23 -1.95 -23.04
CA CYS A 335 2.82 -3.10 -23.85
C CYS A 335 1.54 -2.84 -24.65
N LYS A 336 0.57 -2.12 -24.07
CA LYS A 336 -0.66 -1.71 -24.76
C LYS A 336 -0.34 -0.75 -25.91
N THR A 337 0.48 0.25 -25.65
CA THR A 337 0.90 1.26 -26.63
C THR A 337 1.60 0.60 -27.81
N ASP A 338 2.50 -0.35 -27.55
CA ASP A 338 3.17 -1.12 -28.58
C ASP A 338 2.26 -2.00 -29.41
N VAL A 339 1.28 -2.64 -28.78
CA VAL A 339 0.29 -3.46 -29.47
C VAL A 339 -0.53 -2.57 -30.40
N ILE A 340 -1.02 -1.42 -29.93
CA ILE A 340 -1.78 -0.47 -30.73
C ILE A 340 -0.92 0.08 -31.87
N PHE A 341 0.32 0.47 -31.60
CA PHE A 341 1.24 1.00 -32.60
C PHE A 341 1.56 -0.03 -33.69
N ASN A 342 2.03 -1.22 -33.32
CA ASN A 342 2.38 -2.25 -34.29
C ASN A 342 1.17 -2.77 -35.08
N THR A 343 -0.03 -2.83 -34.47
CA THR A 343 -1.24 -3.24 -35.20
C THR A 343 -1.68 -2.21 -36.22
N LEU A 344 -1.64 -0.91 -35.88
CA LEU A 344 -2.02 0.16 -36.79
C LEU A 344 -0.98 0.35 -37.90
N THR A 345 0.31 0.27 -37.58
CA THR A 345 1.41 0.28 -38.57
C THR A 345 1.35 -0.93 -39.52
N LEU A 346 0.74 -2.04 -39.12
CA LEU A 346 0.46 -3.15 -40.03
C LEU A 346 -0.81 -2.91 -40.86
N ALA A 347 -1.86 -2.37 -40.25
CA ALA A 347 -3.15 -2.16 -40.89
C ALA A 347 -3.13 -1.04 -41.94
N PHE A 348 -2.47 0.08 -41.67
CA PHE A 348 -2.48 1.25 -42.56
C PHE A 348 -1.81 1.00 -43.92
N PRO A 349 -0.64 0.35 -44.03
CA PRO A 349 -0.05 -0.02 -45.32
C PRO A 349 -0.88 -1.06 -46.08
N LEU A 350 -1.50 -2.03 -45.37
CA LEU A 350 -2.40 -3.01 -45.98
C LEU A 350 -3.61 -2.31 -46.61
N ILE A 351 -4.28 -1.43 -45.87
CA ILE A 351 -5.43 -0.67 -46.37
C ILE A 351 -4.99 0.29 -47.49
N GLY A 352 -3.86 0.97 -47.31
CA GLY A 352 -3.29 1.89 -48.29
C GLY A 352 -2.94 1.20 -49.62
N SER A 353 -2.46 -0.05 -49.58
CA SER A 353 -2.17 -0.84 -50.79
C SER A 353 -3.43 -1.28 -51.55
N VAL A 354 -4.54 -1.51 -50.84
CA VAL A 354 -5.83 -1.90 -51.44
C VAL A 354 -6.61 -0.68 -51.95
N ALA A 355 -6.50 0.45 -51.24
CA ALA A 355 -7.23 1.69 -51.54
C ALA A 355 -6.43 2.69 -52.39
N ASP A 356 -5.16 2.40 -52.70
CA ASP A 356 -4.21 3.27 -53.40
C ASP A 356 -4.00 4.65 -52.73
N VAL A 357 -4.04 4.67 -51.39
CA VAL A 357 -3.92 5.90 -50.57
C VAL A 357 -2.57 5.93 -49.86
N TRP A 358 -1.56 6.54 -50.51
CA TRP A 358 -0.17 6.58 -50.00
C TRP A 358 0.02 7.43 -48.73
N TRP A 359 -0.82 8.45 -48.50
CA TRP A 359 -0.69 9.37 -47.36
C TRP A 359 -1.29 8.83 -46.06
N LEU A 360 -2.08 7.75 -46.14
CA LEU A 360 -2.82 7.20 -45.01
C LEU A 360 -1.89 6.62 -43.93
N ASP A 361 -0.79 5.99 -44.35
CA ASP A 361 0.23 5.43 -43.47
C ASP A 361 0.96 6.51 -42.63
N PRO A 362 1.61 7.54 -43.23
CA PRO A 362 2.30 8.55 -42.43
C PRO A 362 1.34 9.46 -41.64
N VAL A 363 0.11 9.71 -42.12
CA VAL A 363 -0.88 10.46 -41.33
C VAL A 363 -1.34 9.64 -40.12
N GLY A 364 -1.58 8.34 -40.31
CA GLY A 364 -1.94 7.42 -39.22
C GLY A 364 -0.83 7.32 -38.16
N ALA A 365 0.42 7.15 -38.59
CA ALA A 365 1.58 7.13 -37.71
C ALA A 365 1.74 8.46 -36.95
N GLY A 366 1.62 9.61 -37.62
CA GLY A 366 1.71 10.92 -36.97
C GLY A 366 0.61 11.18 -35.93
N LEU A 367 -0.66 10.89 -36.25
CA LEU A 367 -1.76 11.03 -35.30
C LEU A 367 -1.60 10.12 -34.09
N LEU A 368 -1.14 8.89 -34.31
CA LEU A 368 -0.91 7.93 -33.24
C LEU A 368 0.25 8.36 -32.34
N SER A 369 1.36 8.82 -32.90
CA SER A 369 2.47 9.37 -32.13
C SER A 369 2.03 10.55 -31.25
N LEU A 370 1.19 11.46 -31.75
CA LEU A 370 0.63 12.55 -30.94
C LEU A 370 -0.22 12.04 -29.76
N PHE A 371 -1.05 11.03 -29.99
CA PHE A 371 -1.85 10.42 -28.92
C PHE A 371 -0.95 9.80 -27.85
N ILE A 372 0.10 9.09 -28.25
CA ILE A 372 1.02 8.41 -27.34
C ILE A 372 1.88 9.42 -26.56
N ILE A 373 2.35 10.49 -27.21
CA ILE A 373 3.04 11.60 -26.55
C ILE A 373 2.15 12.25 -25.48
N TYR A 374 0.87 12.46 -25.79
CA TYR A 374 -0.08 13.00 -24.81
C TYR A 374 -0.28 12.05 -23.62
N ASP A 375 -0.44 10.75 -23.87
CA ASP A 375 -0.66 9.73 -22.84
C ASP A 375 0.56 9.62 -21.89
N TRP A 376 1.78 9.50 -22.45
CA TRP A 376 3.01 9.48 -21.65
C TRP A 376 3.33 10.83 -21.01
N GLY A 377 2.95 11.94 -21.66
CA GLY A 377 3.04 13.28 -21.09
C GLY A 377 2.18 13.44 -19.84
N ALA A 378 0.96 12.91 -19.87
CA ALA A 378 0.07 12.87 -18.71
C ALA A 378 0.66 11.99 -17.59
N THR A 379 1.15 10.78 -17.90
CA THR A 379 1.82 9.90 -16.93
C THR A 379 3.04 10.58 -16.30
N CYS A 380 3.86 11.27 -17.10
CA CYS A 380 5.02 12.02 -16.61
C CYS A 380 4.59 13.13 -15.62
N PHE A 381 3.60 13.94 -15.99
CA PHE A 381 3.11 15.03 -15.15
C PHE A 381 2.49 14.51 -13.84
N GLU A 382 1.75 13.40 -13.90
CA GLU A 382 1.19 12.75 -12.71
C GLU A 382 2.30 12.28 -11.75
N ASN A 383 3.33 11.61 -12.26
CA ASN A 383 4.46 11.15 -11.43
C ASN A 383 5.24 12.33 -10.82
N VAL A 384 5.44 13.42 -11.57
CA VAL A 384 6.06 14.65 -11.05
C VAL A 384 5.20 15.26 -9.93
N THR A 385 3.88 15.30 -10.12
CA THR A 385 2.95 15.87 -9.13
C THR A 385 2.93 15.04 -7.85
N ARG A 386 2.90 13.71 -7.96
CA ARG A 386 3.00 12.78 -6.81
C ARG A 386 4.33 12.91 -6.08
N LEU A 387 5.45 13.06 -6.79
CA LEU A 387 6.76 13.34 -6.20
C LEU A 387 6.83 14.70 -5.50
N SER A 388 5.98 15.65 -5.89
CA SER A 388 5.96 17.01 -5.36
C SER A 388 5.03 17.20 -4.15
N GLY A 389 4.42 16.13 -3.63
CA GLY A 389 3.53 16.24 -2.47
C GLY A 389 2.04 16.38 -2.81
N GLN A 390 1.57 15.76 -3.89
CA GLN A 390 0.14 15.75 -4.22
C GLN A 390 -0.70 15.27 -3.03
N ALA A 391 -1.82 15.92 -2.75
CA ALA A 391 -2.78 15.47 -1.74
C ALA A 391 -3.24 14.03 -2.03
N ALA A 392 -3.44 13.25 -0.97
CA ALA A 392 -3.94 11.88 -1.06
C ALA A 392 -5.37 11.83 -1.63
N ASP A 393 -5.78 10.64 -2.10
CA ASP A 393 -7.14 10.43 -2.60
C ASP A 393 -8.19 10.77 -1.52
N PRO A 394 -9.31 11.46 -1.86
CA PRO A 394 -10.33 11.83 -0.88
C PRO A 394 -10.98 10.65 -0.15
N ASN A 395 -10.90 9.42 -0.67
CA ASN A 395 -11.36 8.23 0.06
C ASN A 395 -10.36 7.84 1.16
N LEU A 396 -9.06 7.89 0.85
CA LEU A 396 -8.01 7.65 1.85
C LEU A 396 -8.09 8.69 2.96
N GLU A 397 -8.30 9.96 2.63
CA GLU A 397 -8.49 11.02 3.63
C GLU A 397 -9.66 10.73 4.59
N LYS A 398 -10.80 10.23 4.08
CA LYS A 398 -11.94 9.81 4.91
C LYS A 398 -11.62 8.59 5.77
N LYS A 399 -10.83 7.64 5.25
CA LYS A 399 -10.35 6.47 5.99
C LYS A 399 -9.44 6.89 7.15
N LEU A 400 -8.54 7.84 6.92
CA LEU A 400 -7.68 8.45 7.94
C LEU A 400 -8.47 9.23 8.99
N MET A 401 -9.48 9.99 8.55
CA MET A 401 -10.37 10.70 9.46
C MET A 401 -11.15 9.73 10.38
N TYR A 402 -11.55 8.57 9.85
CA TYR A 402 -12.17 7.52 10.66
C TYR A 402 -11.17 6.90 11.66
N LEU A 403 -9.92 6.70 11.26
CA LEU A 403 -8.85 6.29 12.18
C LEU A 403 -8.66 7.34 13.29
N ALA A 404 -8.64 8.64 12.98
CA ALA A 404 -8.61 9.70 14.00
C ALA A 404 -9.82 9.63 14.95
N TYR A 405 -11.03 9.47 14.39
CA TYR A 405 -12.26 9.35 15.17
C TYR A 405 -12.21 8.20 16.18
N ARG A 406 -11.54 7.10 15.85
CA ARG A 406 -11.30 5.95 16.72
C ARG A 406 -10.59 6.31 18.04
N PHE A 407 -9.72 7.32 18.00
CA PHE A 407 -8.95 7.82 19.13
C PHE A 407 -9.66 8.97 19.89
N SER A 408 -10.84 9.41 19.44
CA SER A 408 -11.63 10.46 20.11
C SER A 408 -11.87 10.29 21.62
N PRO A 409 -11.92 9.07 22.21
CA PRO A 409 -12.12 8.94 23.66
C PRO A 409 -10.88 9.30 24.49
N VAL A 410 -9.71 9.32 23.85
CA VAL A 410 -8.41 9.47 24.53
C VAL A 410 -7.75 10.81 24.21
N VAL A 411 -8.30 11.57 23.27
CA VAL A 411 -7.85 12.90 22.84
C VAL A 411 -8.96 13.93 22.99
N GLN A 412 -8.63 15.22 23.06
CA GLN A 412 -9.64 16.29 23.05
C GLN A 412 -10.16 16.56 21.63
N GLY A 413 -9.34 16.29 20.62
CA GLY A 413 -9.70 16.44 19.21
C GLY A 413 -8.48 16.32 18.30
N PHE A 414 -8.71 16.61 17.03
CA PHE A 414 -7.67 16.69 15.99
C PHE A 414 -7.73 18.06 15.35
N LYS A 415 -6.57 18.70 15.21
CA LYS A 415 -6.44 20.02 14.60
C LYS A 415 -6.28 19.91 13.09
N SER A 416 -5.48 18.96 12.63
CA SER A 416 -5.26 18.67 11.22
C SER A 416 -5.02 17.18 11.00
N VAL A 417 -5.45 16.69 9.85
CA VAL A 417 -5.10 15.37 9.31
C VAL A 417 -4.69 15.62 7.86
N THR A 418 -3.40 15.64 7.60
CA THR A 418 -2.87 15.97 6.27
C THR A 418 -2.24 14.72 5.68
N ALA A 419 -2.66 14.34 4.48
CA ALA A 419 -2.14 13.18 3.77
C ALA A 419 -1.69 13.57 2.37
N TYR A 420 -0.44 13.24 2.03
CA TYR A 420 0.16 13.61 0.76
C TYR A 420 1.12 12.53 0.26
N HIS A 421 1.28 12.46 -1.06
CA HIS A 421 2.18 11.52 -1.71
C HIS A 421 3.64 11.90 -1.46
N ALA A 422 4.44 10.90 -1.15
CA ALA A 422 5.89 11.02 -0.99
C ALA A 422 6.57 9.96 -1.85
N GLY A 423 6.45 10.11 -3.16
CA GLY A 423 6.77 9.07 -4.14
C GLY A 423 5.51 8.28 -4.50
N ASP A 424 5.60 6.94 -4.48
CA ASP A 424 4.43 6.08 -4.73
C ASP A 424 3.52 5.97 -3.50
N GLY A 425 4.12 5.92 -2.29
CA GLY A 425 3.40 5.82 -1.03
C GLY A 425 2.90 7.17 -0.48
N VAL A 426 2.04 7.08 0.52
CA VAL A 426 1.41 8.23 1.19
C VAL A 426 2.03 8.45 2.57
N TRP A 427 2.33 9.71 2.88
CA TRP A 427 2.72 10.18 4.19
C TRP A 427 1.54 10.88 4.85
N VAL A 428 1.41 10.69 6.16
CA VAL A 428 0.31 11.25 6.93
C VAL A 428 0.86 12.02 8.13
N GLU A 429 0.33 13.21 8.34
CA GLU A 429 0.59 14.05 9.50
C GLU A 429 -0.70 14.22 10.30
N TYR A 430 -0.66 13.85 11.58
CA TYR A 430 -1.73 14.07 12.54
C TYR A 430 -1.30 15.12 13.56
N ASP A 431 -2.10 16.17 13.70
CA ASP A 431 -1.99 17.10 14.82
C ASP A 431 -3.07 16.80 15.85
N VAL A 432 -2.68 16.17 16.95
CA VAL A 432 -3.58 15.71 18.03
C VAL A 432 -3.67 16.76 19.13
N LEU A 433 -4.87 17.03 19.60
CA LEU A 433 -5.11 17.92 20.74
C LEU A 433 -5.24 17.13 22.04
N LEU A 434 -4.37 17.43 23.01
CA LEU A 434 -4.35 16.82 24.34
C LEU A 434 -4.55 17.87 25.44
N ASP A 435 -5.02 17.44 26.61
CA ASP A 435 -5.11 18.32 27.77
C ASP A 435 -3.71 18.78 28.21
N PRO A 436 -3.49 20.07 28.56
CA PRO A 436 -2.20 20.56 29.04
C PRO A 436 -1.66 19.81 30.27
N LYS A 437 -2.52 19.15 31.04
CA LYS A 437 -2.17 18.34 32.22
C LYS A 437 -1.92 16.87 31.88
N THR A 438 -2.00 16.49 30.60
CA THR A 438 -1.70 15.12 30.16
C THR A 438 -0.24 14.81 30.45
N GLU A 439 0.01 13.75 31.21
CA GLU A 439 1.37 13.32 31.52
C GLU A 439 2.08 12.83 30.25
N LEU A 440 3.39 13.10 30.15
CA LEU A 440 4.18 12.86 28.92
C LEU A 440 4.09 11.41 28.43
N PHE A 441 4.18 10.43 29.33
CA PHE A 441 4.10 9.02 28.94
C PHE A 441 2.74 8.70 28.31
N ARG A 442 1.64 9.29 28.81
CA ARG A 442 0.30 9.06 28.25
C ARG A 442 0.15 9.71 26.89
N ALA A 443 0.71 10.91 26.72
CA ALA A 443 0.75 11.60 25.44
C ALA A 443 1.52 10.75 24.41
N HIS A 444 2.71 10.27 24.79
CA HIS A 444 3.53 9.38 23.98
C HIS A 444 2.81 8.08 23.60
N ASP A 445 2.20 7.38 24.57
CA ASP A 445 1.48 6.13 24.32
C ASP A 445 0.35 6.31 23.29
N ILE A 446 -0.40 7.41 23.39
CA ILE A 446 -1.47 7.74 22.43
C ILE A 446 -0.88 8.02 21.04
N ALA A 447 0.14 8.87 20.95
CA ALA A 447 0.73 9.27 19.69
C ALA A 447 1.37 8.10 18.95
N GLU A 448 2.16 7.30 19.66
CA GLU A 448 2.87 6.14 19.11
C GLU A 448 1.84 5.06 18.69
N THR A 449 0.80 4.80 19.48
CA THR A 449 -0.27 3.86 19.10
C THR A 449 -1.00 4.33 17.84
N LEU A 450 -1.31 5.63 17.72
CA LEU A 450 -1.92 6.19 16.51
C LEU A 450 -0.97 6.06 15.30
N GLN A 451 0.32 6.32 15.49
CA GLN A 451 1.33 6.20 14.44
C GLN A 451 1.40 4.76 13.91
N TYR A 452 1.55 3.77 14.79
CA TYR A 452 1.60 2.35 14.41
C TYR A 452 0.30 1.87 13.76
N CYS A 453 -0.87 2.30 14.26
CA CYS A 453 -2.15 1.95 13.64
C CYS A 453 -2.28 2.57 12.24
N CYS A 454 -1.77 3.79 12.05
CA CYS A 454 -1.77 4.45 10.74
C CYS A 454 -0.83 3.72 9.77
N GLU A 455 0.43 3.48 10.16
CA GLU A 455 1.41 2.76 9.33
C GLU A 455 1.06 1.28 9.11
N GLY A 456 0.09 0.74 9.85
CA GLY A 456 -0.51 -0.57 9.59
C GLY A 456 -1.35 -0.62 8.31
N LEU A 457 -1.84 0.52 7.81
CA LEU A 457 -2.63 0.61 6.57
C LEU A 457 -1.76 0.37 5.33
N ASP A 458 -2.29 -0.36 4.33
CA ASP A 458 -1.54 -0.75 3.12
C ASP A 458 -1.01 0.46 2.33
N GLU A 459 -1.79 1.55 2.35
CA GLU A 459 -1.54 2.74 1.54
C GLU A 459 -0.49 3.67 2.14
N ILE A 460 -0.15 3.47 3.42
CA ILE A 460 0.60 4.43 4.23
C ILE A 460 2.02 3.94 4.44
N ASP A 461 2.98 4.74 3.98
CA ASP A 461 4.39 4.43 4.13
C ASP A 461 4.97 4.94 5.47
N ARG A 462 4.42 6.04 5.98
CA ARG A 462 4.91 6.71 7.18
C ARG A 462 3.81 7.60 7.78
N ALA A 463 3.72 7.64 9.10
CA ALA A 463 2.91 8.60 9.82
C ALA A 463 3.76 9.45 10.77
N PHE A 464 3.40 10.71 10.91
CA PHE A 464 3.95 11.64 11.90
C PHE A 464 2.81 12.11 12.78
N VAL A 465 2.95 11.93 14.09
CA VAL A 465 1.93 12.34 15.05
C VAL A 465 2.52 13.42 15.95
N THR A 466 2.03 14.64 15.78
CA THR A 466 2.36 15.79 16.61
C THR A 466 1.28 15.96 17.68
N MET A 467 1.67 16.39 18.87
CA MET A 467 0.76 16.63 19.99
C MET A 467 0.79 18.11 20.37
N ASP A 468 -0.37 18.75 20.25
CA ASP A 468 -0.60 20.13 20.65
C ASP A 468 -1.52 20.17 21.88
N TYR A 469 -1.32 21.16 22.76
CA TYR A 469 -2.25 21.43 23.87
C TYR A 469 -3.17 22.63 23.59
N SER A 470 -2.99 23.30 22.46
CA SER A 470 -3.72 24.50 22.05
C SER A 470 -4.23 24.34 20.62
N THR A 471 -5.48 24.73 20.38
CA THR A 471 -6.10 24.73 19.05
C THR A 471 -5.39 25.67 18.08
N SER A 472 -4.76 26.73 18.59
CA SER A 472 -4.03 27.73 17.83
C SER A 472 -2.59 27.84 18.35
N GLY A 473 -1.62 27.60 17.46
CA GLY A 473 -0.19 27.75 17.73
C GLY A 473 0.43 28.91 16.92
N PRO A 474 1.73 29.19 17.10
CA PRO A 474 2.45 30.11 16.23
C PRO A 474 2.33 29.64 14.77
N THR A 475 1.97 30.55 13.86
CA THR A 475 1.52 30.30 12.47
C THR A 475 2.56 29.66 11.54
N GLY A 476 3.73 29.27 12.05
CA GLY A 476 4.86 28.77 11.26
C GLY A 476 4.64 27.40 10.60
N HIS A 477 3.84 26.52 11.22
CA HIS A 477 3.52 25.19 10.68
C HIS A 477 2.17 25.14 9.93
N ALA A 478 1.33 26.18 10.05
CA ALA A 478 -0.05 26.17 9.57
C ALA A 478 -0.24 26.78 8.17
N ASN A 479 0.81 27.35 7.58
CA ASN A 479 0.76 27.95 6.25
C ASN A 479 1.56 27.10 5.26
N ILE A 480 0.92 26.08 4.72
CA ILE A 480 1.31 25.52 3.42
C ILE A 480 0.38 26.20 2.42
N ASN A 481 0.91 27.24 1.75
CA ASN A 481 0.24 27.94 0.65
C ASN A 481 0.09 27.02 -0.58
#